data_AF-A0A377ZKT5-F1
#
_entry.id   AF-A0A377ZKT5-F1
#
_cell.length_a   1.000
_cell.length_b   1.000
_cell.length_c   1.000
_cell.angle_alpha   90.00
_cell.angle_beta   90.00
_cell.angle_gamma   90.00
#
_symmetry.space_group_name_H-M   'P 1'
#
loop_
_entity.id
_entity.type
_entity.pdbx_description
1 polymer ?
#
loop_
_entity_poly.entity_id
_entity_poly.type
_entity_poly.pdbx_seq_one_letter_code
_entity_poly.pdbx_strand_id
1 'polypeptide(L)'
;MSDFLLRSRETLPGSLEIRRARLYRGDGFGDVSALAIEIEFDEKKTKMSLGGRLIDSQRYITSASAKVTSTWHEYSTENLQLLFLSGATNQASAIVTGELLPADIKAGDTISLRHQNVFSVVLHSLVAGVDYLIDPLWGLFALSKPLPSSRLLPTMPISVTRQSHY
;
A
#
# COMPACT_ATOMS: atom_id res chain seq x y z
N MET A 1 -19.75 -22.86 4.65
CA MET A 1 -19.10 -24.05 5.24
C MET A 1 -17.89 -24.32 4.35
N SER A 2 -16.70 -23.92 4.80
CA SER A 2 -15.47 -23.99 4.02
C SER A 2 -14.81 -25.33 4.32
N ASP A 3 -14.75 -26.24 3.34
CA ASP A 3 -14.12 -27.54 3.52
C ASP A 3 -12.59 -27.44 3.45
N PHE A 4 -11.93 -28.03 4.44
CA PHE A 4 -10.50 -27.98 4.65
C PHE A 4 -9.90 -29.36 4.34
N LEU A 5 -9.17 -29.47 3.22
CA LEU A 5 -8.58 -30.73 2.78
C LEU A 5 -7.06 -30.70 2.97
N LEU A 6 -6.59 -31.08 4.16
CA LEU A 6 -5.17 -31.38 4.39
C LEU A 6 -4.86 -32.79 3.89
N ARG A 7 -3.83 -32.94 3.04
CA ARG A 7 -3.25 -34.24 2.74
C ARG A 7 -1.74 -34.22 2.98
N SER A 8 -1.27 -35.04 3.91
CA SER A 8 0.15 -35.28 4.22
C SER A 8 0.65 -36.55 3.52
N ARG A 9 1.92 -36.56 3.12
CA ARG A 9 2.68 -37.80 2.85
C ARG A 9 4.16 -37.53 3.10
N GLU A 10 4.81 -38.42 3.85
CA GLU A 10 6.23 -38.39 4.23
C GLU A 10 7.10 -38.83 3.04
N THR A 11 8.10 -38.03 2.66
CA THR A 11 8.98 -38.33 1.50
C THR A 11 10.39 -38.76 1.89
N LEU A 12 10.96 -38.30 3.01
CA LEU A 12 12.24 -38.79 3.60
C LEU A 12 12.30 -38.54 5.13
N PRO A 13 13.12 -39.29 5.92
CA PRO A 13 13.35 -38.96 7.33
C PRO A 13 14.11 -37.64 7.44
N GLY A 14 13.48 -36.62 8.02
CA GLY A 14 14.13 -35.33 8.30
C GLY A 14 14.07 -34.27 7.19
N SER A 15 13.29 -34.47 6.12
CA SER A 15 13.00 -33.42 5.14
C SER A 15 11.53 -33.50 4.72
N LEU A 16 10.78 -32.42 4.97
CA LEU A 16 9.35 -32.34 4.66
C LEU A 16 9.15 -31.43 3.45
N GLU A 17 8.54 -31.98 2.40
CA GLU A 17 8.19 -31.23 1.19
C GLU A 17 6.97 -30.34 1.43
N ILE A 18 7.13 -29.06 1.11
CA ILE A 18 6.16 -27.98 1.21
C ILE A 18 4.91 -28.27 0.36
N ARG A 19 3.71 -28.11 0.93
CA ARG A 19 2.45 -28.18 0.19
C ARG A 19 1.68 -26.87 0.29
N ARG A 20 1.41 -26.27 -0.88
CA ARG A 20 0.59 -25.07 -1.08
C ARG A 20 -0.78 -25.24 -0.40
N ALA A 21 -1.06 -24.45 0.63
CA ALA A 21 -2.44 -24.14 0.99
C ALA A 21 -3.03 -23.18 -0.08
N ARG A 22 -4.34 -23.20 -0.27
CA ARG A 22 -5.07 -22.15 -0.97
C ARG A 22 -6.25 -21.79 -0.10
N LEU A 23 -6.13 -20.69 0.65
CA LEU A 23 -7.24 -20.16 1.44
C LEU A 23 -8.16 -19.37 0.53
N TYR A 24 -9.46 -19.66 0.60
CA TYR A 24 -10.49 -18.82 0.02
C TYR A 24 -11.30 -18.19 1.16
N ARG A 25 -11.28 -16.85 1.16
CA ARG A 25 -12.12 -15.93 1.93
C ARG A 25 -12.03 -16.04 3.46
N GLY A 26 -11.29 -15.09 4.04
CA GLY A 26 -11.43 -14.69 5.44
C GLY A 26 -11.85 -13.23 5.48
N ASP A 27 -12.92 -12.92 6.23
CA ASP A 27 -13.65 -11.65 6.22
C ASP A 27 -12.90 -10.44 6.83
N GLY A 28 -11.56 -10.41 6.79
CA GLY A 28 -10.75 -9.36 7.43
C GLY A 28 -9.55 -8.83 6.64
N PHE A 29 -9.19 -9.43 5.50
CA PHE A 29 -8.02 -9.03 4.69
C PHE A 29 -8.37 -8.78 3.21
N GLY A 30 -9.65 -8.63 2.90
CA GLY A 30 -10.12 -8.43 1.54
C GLY A 30 -10.08 -9.68 0.66
N ASP A 31 -10.26 -9.48 -0.64
CA ASP A 31 -10.22 -10.56 -1.64
C ASP A 31 -8.80 -11.13 -1.83
N VAL A 32 -8.51 -12.22 -1.11
CA VAL A 32 -7.28 -13.01 -1.23
C VAL A 32 -7.53 -14.18 -2.17
N SER A 33 -6.96 -14.13 -3.37
CA SER A 33 -7.14 -15.17 -4.39
C SER A 33 -6.20 -16.36 -4.23
N ALA A 34 -5.06 -16.16 -3.56
CA ALA A 34 -4.10 -17.20 -3.26
C ALA A 34 -3.37 -16.90 -1.94
N LEU A 35 -3.17 -17.93 -1.13
CA LEU A 35 -2.38 -17.87 0.09
C LEU A 35 -1.73 -19.24 0.34
N ALA A 36 -0.41 -19.29 0.20
CA ALA A 36 0.43 -20.44 0.46
C ALA A 36 1.21 -20.25 1.76
N ILE A 37 1.33 -21.31 2.54
CA ILE A 37 2.13 -21.37 3.76
C ILE A 37 3.08 -22.55 3.61
N GLU A 38 4.36 -22.26 3.77
CA GLU A 38 5.46 -23.22 3.70
C GLU A 38 6.05 -23.29 5.11
N ILE A 39 6.16 -24.48 5.69
CA ILE A 39 6.75 -24.67 7.02
C ILE A 39 7.84 -25.70 6.88
N GLU A 40 9.03 -25.35 7.34
CA GLU A 40 10.21 -26.20 7.35
C GLU A 40 10.71 -26.34 8.78
N PHE A 41 11.16 -27.53 9.16
CA PHE A 41 11.72 -27.74 10.49
C PHE A 41 12.82 -28.79 10.44
N ASP A 42 13.87 -28.56 11.23
CA ASP A 42 14.91 -29.56 11.43
C ASP A 42 14.52 -30.46 12.60
N GLU A 43 14.76 -31.76 12.44
CA GLU A 43 14.57 -32.72 13.52
C GLU A 43 15.85 -33.48 13.85
N LYS A 44 16.02 -33.77 15.14
CA LYS A 44 17.03 -34.67 15.66
C LYS A 44 16.35 -35.87 16.31
N LYS A 45 16.66 -37.07 15.80
CA LYS A 45 16.23 -38.35 16.38
C LYS A 45 17.38 -39.01 17.12
N THR A 46 17.16 -39.34 18.38
CA THR A 46 18.11 -40.15 19.17
C THR A 46 17.71 -41.61 19.05
N LYS A 47 18.67 -42.51 18.82
CA LYS A 47 18.44 -43.96 18.77
C LYS A 47 18.82 -44.62 20.08
N MET A 48 18.07 -45.63 20.50
CA MET A 48 18.44 -46.54 21.59
C MET A 48 18.47 -47.99 21.08
N SER A 49 19.28 -48.84 21.72
CA SER A 49 19.28 -50.28 21.44
C SER A 49 18.35 -51.00 22.41
N LEU A 50 17.36 -51.71 21.88
CA LEU A 50 16.43 -52.55 22.66
C LEU A 50 16.46 -53.96 22.09
N GLY A 51 16.94 -54.93 22.88
CA GLY A 51 17.00 -56.34 22.47
C GLY A 51 17.87 -56.60 21.23
N GLY A 52 18.93 -55.81 21.02
CA GLY A 52 19.83 -55.92 19.87
C GLY A 52 19.34 -55.21 18.59
N ARG A 53 18.21 -54.49 18.64
CA ARG A 53 17.72 -53.65 17.55
C ARG A 53 17.82 -52.17 17.90
N LEU A 54 18.27 -51.38 16.94
CA LEU A 54 18.23 -49.91 17.02
C LEU A 54 16.79 -49.42 16.78
N ILE A 55 16.24 -48.73 17.75
CA ILE A 55 14.94 -48.07 17.68
C ILE A 55 15.10 -46.57 17.91
N ASP A 56 14.26 -45.77 17.25
CA ASP A 56 14.18 -44.34 17.55
C ASP A 56 13.58 -44.16 18.95
N SER A 57 14.32 -43.49 19.82
CA SER A 57 14.00 -43.29 21.23
C SER A 57 13.28 -41.97 21.46
N GLN A 58 13.81 -40.89 20.89
CA GLN A 58 13.34 -39.54 21.12
C GLN A 58 13.48 -38.72 19.85
N ARG A 59 12.52 -37.84 19.60
CA ARG A 59 12.48 -36.90 18.49
C ARG A 59 12.43 -35.48 19.04
N TYR A 60 13.33 -34.62 18.59
CA TYR A 60 13.41 -33.21 18.96
C TYR A 60 13.31 -32.36 17.69
N ILE A 61 12.47 -31.34 17.70
CA ILE A 61 12.50 -30.28 16.68
C ILE A 61 13.59 -29.30 17.10
N THR A 62 14.60 -29.09 16.27
CA THR A 62 15.77 -28.25 16.58
C THR A 62 15.68 -26.86 15.97
N SER A 63 14.90 -26.70 14.89
CA SER A 63 14.61 -25.41 14.26
C SER A 63 13.23 -25.47 13.61
N ALA A 64 12.58 -24.33 13.43
CA ALA A 64 11.37 -24.21 12.62
C ALA A 64 11.37 -22.85 11.91
N SER A 65 11.05 -22.87 10.63
CA SER A 65 10.87 -21.69 9.80
C SER A 65 9.51 -21.78 9.09
N ALA A 66 8.91 -20.62 8.84
CA ALA A 66 7.67 -20.54 8.09
C ALA A 66 7.75 -19.39 7.09
N LYS A 67 7.27 -19.64 5.88
CA LYS A 67 7.12 -18.65 4.83
C LYS A 67 5.67 -18.59 4.43
N VAL A 68 5.12 -17.38 4.44
CA VAL A 68 3.76 -17.10 4.02
C VAL A 68 3.83 -16.29 2.73
N THR A 69 3.03 -16.67 1.74
CA THR A 69 2.96 -15.97 0.46
C THR A 69 1.51 -15.82 0.05
N SER A 70 1.05 -14.60 -0.17
CA SER A 70 -0.33 -14.28 -0.54
C SER A 70 -0.41 -13.37 -1.77
N THR A 71 -1.55 -13.43 -2.45
CA THR A 71 -1.92 -12.54 -3.56
C THR A 71 -3.24 -11.86 -3.22
N TRP A 72 -3.23 -10.53 -3.19
CA TRP A 72 -4.38 -9.68 -2.87
C TRP A 72 -4.78 -8.89 -4.11
N HIS A 73 -6.09 -8.75 -4.34
CA HIS A 73 -6.61 -7.94 -5.44
C HIS A 73 -7.25 -6.63 -5.00
N GLU A 74 -7.44 -6.46 -3.70
CA GLU A 74 -8.04 -5.26 -3.12
C GLU A 74 -6.98 -4.22 -2.75
N TYR A 75 -7.13 -3.01 -3.28
CA TYR A 75 -6.32 -1.84 -2.95
C TYR A 75 -6.86 -1.13 -1.70
N SER A 76 -6.93 -1.83 -0.58
CA SER A 76 -7.27 -1.22 0.72
C SER A 76 -6.07 -0.48 1.31
N THR A 77 -6.34 0.48 2.20
CA THR A 77 -5.31 1.25 2.89
C THR A 77 -4.38 0.36 3.72
N GLU A 78 -4.91 -0.71 4.32
CA GLU A 78 -4.15 -1.70 5.09
C GLU A 78 -3.22 -2.53 4.20
N ASN A 79 -3.74 -2.99 3.05
CA ASN A 79 -2.96 -3.80 2.10
C ASN A 79 -1.80 -3.00 1.50
N LEU A 80 -2.05 -1.74 1.16
CA LEU A 80 -1.02 -0.84 0.64
C LEU A 80 0.06 -0.51 1.68
N GLN A 81 -0.33 -0.29 2.94
CA GLN A 81 0.63 -0.11 4.04
C GLN A 81 1.55 -1.31 4.19
N LEU A 82 1.00 -2.52 4.16
CA LEU A 82 1.77 -3.74 4.27
C LEU A 82 2.69 -3.95 3.05
N LEU A 83 2.21 -3.62 1.84
CA LEU A 83 3.00 -3.71 0.61
C LEU A 83 4.18 -2.73 0.60
N PHE A 84 3.96 -1.48 1.04
CA PHE A 84 4.98 -0.43 1.03
C PHE A 84 5.82 -0.37 2.30
N LEU A 85 5.57 -1.26 3.27
CA LEU A 85 6.20 -1.25 4.60
C LEU A 85 6.07 0.14 5.25
N SER A 86 4.90 0.76 5.12
CA SER A 86 4.64 2.14 5.50
C SER A 86 3.38 2.25 6.36
N GLY A 87 3.20 3.41 7.00
CA GLY A 87 1.98 3.75 7.73
C GLY A 87 1.10 4.70 6.93
N ALA A 88 -0.22 4.59 7.09
CA ALA A 88 -1.13 5.59 6.59
C ALA A 88 -1.02 6.86 7.44
N THR A 89 -1.03 8.02 6.78
CA THR A 89 -1.11 9.31 7.46
C THR A 89 -2.44 9.96 7.14
N ASN A 90 -3.18 10.29 8.19
CA ASN A 90 -4.35 11.15 8.05
C ASN A 90 -3.89 12.59 8.13
N GLN A 91 -4.06 13.32 7.04
CA GLN A 91 -3.73 14.74 6.99
C GLN A 91 -4.99 15.55 7.28
N ALA A 92 -4.92 16.39 8.31
CA ALA A 92 -5.99 17.30 8.65
C ALA A 92 -6.18 18.36 7.56
N SER A 93 -7.40 18.87 7.48
CA SER A 93 -7.71 20.07 6.69
C SER A 93 -6.86 21.24 7.16
N ALA A 94 -6.20 21.90 6.23
CA ALA A 94 -5.42 23.09 6.51
C ALA A 94 -5.51 24.07 5.34
N ILE A 95 -5.34 25.35 5.64
CA ILE A 95 -5.12 26.40 4.65
C ILE A 95 -3.61 26.53 4.48
N VAL A 96 -3.11 26.24 3.29
CA VAL A 96 -1.72 26.43 2.89
C VAL A 96 -1.62 27.75 2.15
N THR A 97 -0.85 28.70 2.68
CA THR A 97 -0.64 30.01 2.05
C THR A 97 0.76 30.12 1.46
N GLY A 98 0.89 30.81 0.32
CA GLY A 98 2.20 31.14 -0.24
C GLY A 98 2.81 30.06 -1.12
N GLU A 99 2.01 29.11 -1.59
CA GLU A 99 2.43 28.25 -2.69
C GLU A 99 2.64 29.12 -3.95
N LEU A 100 3.72 28.85 -4.68
CA LEU A 100 4.15 29.70 -5.79
C LEU A 100 3.85 29.01 -7.11
N LEU A 101 3.10 29.69 -7.99
CA LEU A 101 2.98 29.26 -9.38
C LEU A 101 4.22 29.65 -10.20
N PRO A 102 4.63 28.85 -11.19
CA PRO A 102 5.71 29.19 -12.11
C PRO A 102 5.47 30.52 -12.84
N ALA A 103 6.54 31.29 -13.05
CA ALA A 103 6.51 32.62 -13.70
C ALA A 103 5.89 32.60 -15.10
N ASP A 104 6.17 31.54 -15.86
CA ASP A 104 5.95 31.49 -17.31
C ASP A 104 4.69 30.70 -17.70
N ILE A 105 3.74 30.56 -16.78
CA ILE A 105 2.47 29.87 -17.06
C ILE A 105 1.66 30.62 -18.12
N LYS A 106 1.20 29.88 -19.14
CA LYS A 106 0.39 30.40 -20.24
C LYS A 106 -1.04 29.89 -20.15
N ALA A 107 -1.94 30.61 -20.82
CA ALA A 107 -3.30 30.14 -21.01
C ALA A 107 -3.30 28.76 -21.68
N GLY A 108 -4.06 27.83 -21.12
CA GLY A 108 -4.10 26.42 -21.53
C GLY A 108 -3.14 25.53 -20.76
N ASP A 109 -2.18 26.08 -20.01
CA ASP A 109 -1.27 25.26 -19.21
C ASP A 109 -1.99 24.66 -17.99
N THR A 110 -1.61 23.43 -17.67
CA THR A 110 -2.07 22.71 -16.48
C THR A 110 -0.88 22.41 -15.58
N ILE A 111 -1.00 22.77 -14.31
CA ILE A 111 0.06 22.63 -13.31
C ILE A 111 -0.48 21.83 -12.13
N SER A 112 0.33 20.89 -11.64
CA SER A 112 0.05 20.18 -10.39
C SER A 112 0.41 21.05 -9.19
N LEU A 113 -0.56 21.28 -8.31
CA LEU A 113 -0.31 21.88 -7.00
C LEU A 113 0.47 20.88 -6.12
N ARG A 114 1.18 21.40 -5.12
CA ARG A 114 1.93 20.58 -4.15
C ARG A 114 1.04 19.69 -3.30
N HIS A 115 -0.26 19.98 -3.27
CA HIS A 115 -1.25 19.30 -2.46
C HIS A 115 -2.38 18.77 -3.35
N GLN A 116 -2.76 17.51 -3.10
CA GLN A 116 -3.97 16.89 -3.65
C GLN A 116 -5.16 17.10 -2.69
N ASN A 117 -6.39 16.81 -3.12
CA ASN A 117 -7.63 17.05 -2.33
C ASN A 117 -7.80 18.53 -1.93
N VAL A 118 -7.73 19.40 -2.94
CA VAL A 118 -7.82 20.85 -2.81
C VAL A 118 -9.26 21.29 -2.99
N PHE A 119 -9.86 21.85 -1.94
CA PHE A 119 -11.25 22.34 -1.99
C PHE A 119 -11.36 23.69 -2.68
N SER A 120 -10.40 24.58 -2.44
CA SER A 120 -10.40 25.93 -3.00
C SER A 120 -8.99 26.45 -3.15
N VAL A 121 -8.73 27.15 -4.26
CA VAL A 121 -7.51 27.94 -4.46
C VAL A 121 -7.93 29.38 -4.69
N VAL A 122 -7.38 30.28 -3.90
CA VAL A 122 -7.57 31.72 -4.05
C VAL A 122 -6.28 32.32 -4.57
N LEU A 123 -6.36 32.90 -5.76
CA LEU A 123 -5.30 33.72 -6.33
C LEU A 123 -5.67 35.18 -6.18
N HIS A 124 -4.70 36.00 -5.81
CA HIS A 124 -4.92 37.43 -5.76
C HIS A 124 -5.31 37.90 -7.16
N SER A 125 -6.49 38.52 -7.30
CA SER A 125 -6.97 39.20 -8.52
C SER A 125 -7.29 38.33 -9.76
N LEU A 126 -7.45 37.02 -9.60
CA LEU A 126 -8.01 36.10 -10.61
C LEU A 126 -9.27 35.46 -10.04
N VAL A 127 -10.26 35.19 -10.90
CA VAL A 127 -11.54 34.62 -10.48
C VAL A 127 -11.61 33.13 -10.83
N ALA A 128 -11.79 32.28 -9.82
CA ALA A 128 -12.00 30.85 -10.00
C ALA A 128 -13.24 30.57 -10.87
N GLY A 129 -13.14 29.60 -11.78
CA GLY A 129 -14.20 29.27 -12.74
C GLY A 129 -14.27 30.19 -13.96
N VAL A 130 -13.56 31.33 -13.95
CA VAL A 130 -13.55 32.31 -15.04
C VAL A 130 -12.17 32.43 -15.66
N ASP A 131 -11.15 32.63 -14.84
CA ASP A 131 -9.76 32.80 -15.29
C ASP A 131 -8.92 31.53 -15.10
N TYR A 132 -9.35 30.63 -14.22
CA TYR A 132 -8.72 29.33 -13.99
C TYR A 132 -9.73 28.29 -13.49
N LEU A 133 -9.40 27.02 -13.71
CA LEU A 133 -10.13 25.85 -13.22
C LEU A 133 -9.24 25.05 -12.28
N ILE A 134 -9.87 24.35 -11.34
CA ILE A 134 -9.19 23.47 -10.40
C ILE A 134 -9.85 22.09 -10.51
N ASP A 135 -9.03 21.04 -10.58
CA ASP A 135 -9.46 19.69 -10.25
C ASP A 135 -9.23 19.46 -8.75
N PRO A 136 -10.29 19.39 -7.93
CA PRO A 136 -10.16 19.24 -6.49
C PRO A 136 -9.50 17.92 -6.08
N LEU A 137 -9.73 16.85 -6.83
CA LEU A 137 -9.25 15.52 -6.50
C LEU A 137 -7.73 15.45 -6.67
N TRP A 138 -7.26 15.88 -7.84
CA TRP A 138 -5.85 15.78 -8.21
C TRP A 138 -5.03 17.01 -7.82
N GLY A 139 -5.67 18.10 -7.40
CA GLY A 139 -5.00 19.37 -7.16
C GLY A 139 -4.42 19.94 -8.46
N LEU A 140 -5.11 19.78 -9.59
CA LEU A 140 -4.65 20.33 -10.87
C LEU A 140 -5.19 21.75 -11.04
N PHE A 141 -4.30 22.69 -11.35
CA PHE A 141 -4.64 24.06 -11.69
C PHE A 141 -4.52 24.22 -13.21
N ALA A 142 -5.61 24.59 -13.88
CA ALA A 142 -5.63 24.87 -15.31
C ALA A 142 -5.94 26.34 -15.56
N LEU A 143 -5.02 27.06 -16.20
CA LEU A 143 -5.21 28.47 -16.51
C LEU A 143 -6.03 28.60 -17.80
N SER A 144 -7.20 29.24 -17.75
CA SER A 144 -8.07 29.36 -18.93
C SER A 144 -7.80 30.62 -19.75
N LYS A 145 -7.28 31.68 -19.13
CA LYS A 145 -7.03 32.97 -19.78
C LYS A 145 -5.59 33.44 -19.60
N PRO A 146 -5.05 34.20 -20.56
CA PRO A 146 -3.70 34.74 -20.43
C PRO A 146 -3.64 35.68 -19.24
N LEU A 147 -2.55 35.57 -18.47
CA LEU A 147 -2.30 36.49 -17.36
C LEU A 147 -2.16 37.92 -17.92
N PRO A 148 -2.74 38.93 -17.25
CA PRO A 148 -2.55 40.32 -17.65
C PRO A 148 -1.07 40.72 -17.51
N SER A 149 -0.55 41.49 -18.47
CA SER A 149 0.88 41.83 -18.61
C SER A 149 1.52 42.49 -17.37
N SER A 150 0.73 43.04 -16.46
CA SER A 150 1.19 43.61 -15.18
C SER A 150 1.50 42.57 -14.09
N ARG A 151 1.41 41.27 -14.41
CA ARG A 151 1.45 40.16 -13.43
C ARG A 151 2.45 39.05 -13.78
N LEU A 152 3.40 39.33 -14.66
CA LEU A 152 4.60 38.52 -14.88
C LEU A 152 5.58 38.65 -13.68
N LEU A 153 5.07 38.47 -12.45
CA LEU A 153 5.93 38.30 -11.29
C LEU A 153 6.49 36.87 -11.36
N PRO A 154 7.77 36.67 -11.00
CA PRO A 154 8.44 35.38 -11.17
C PRO A 154 7.77 34.25 -10.37
N THR A 155 6.89 34.58 -9.42
CA THR A 155 6.06 33.65 -8.67
C THR A 155 4.82 34.36 -8.10
N MET A 156 3.63 33.77 -8.23
CA MET A 156 2.39 34.31 -7.61
C MET A 156 2.00 33.47 -6.39
N PRO A 157 1.82 34.07 -5.19
CA PRO A 157 1.39 33.34 -4.01
C PRO A 157 -0.08 32.97 -4.12
N ILE A 158 -0.38 31.70 -3.86
CA ILE A 158 -1.74 31.17 -3.83
C ILE A 158 -2.06 30.64 -2.43
N SER A 159 -3.34 30.75 -2.05
CA SER A 159 -3.88 30.14 -0.83
C SER A 159 -4.72 28.94 -1.20
N VAL A 160 -4.33 27.76 -0.71
CA VAL A 160 -4.94 26.47 -0.99
C VAL A 160 -5.65 25.99 0.27
N THR A 161 -6.96 25.77 0.20
CA THR A 161 -7.72 25.14 1.28
C THR A 161 -7.84 23.65 1.00
N ARG A 162 -7.39 22.81 1.94
CA ARG A 162 -7.40 21.36 1.80
C ARG A 162 -8.54 20.72 2.58
N GLN A 163 -9.13 19.66 2.04
CA GLN A 163 -10.16 18.89 2.72
C GLN A 163 -9.58 17.61 3.36
N SER A 164 -9.98 17.32 4.60
CA SER A 164 -9.72 16.07 5.29
C SER A 164 -10.82 15.07 4.95
N HIS A 165 -10.43 13.84 4.63
CA HIS A 165 -11.36 12.72 4.61
C HIS A 165 -11.29 12.02 5.97
N TYR A 166 -12.44 11.96 6.65
CA TYR A 166 -12.70 11.02 7.74
C TYR A 166 -13.27 9.73 7.15
#